data_AF-Q8EJ24-F1
#
_entry.id   AF-Q8EJ24-F1
#
_cell.length_a   1.000
_cell.length_b   1.000
_cell.length_c   1.000
_cell.angle_alpha   90.00
_cell.angle_beta   90.00
_cell.angle_gamma   90.00
#
_symmetry.space_group_name_H-M   'P 1'
#
loop_
_entity.id
_entity.type
_entity.pdbx_description
1 polymer ?
#
loop_
_entity_poly.entity_id
_entity_poly.type
_entity_poly.pdbx_seq_one_letter_code
_entity_poly.pdbx_strand_id
1 'polypeptide(L)'
;MTQGIQHLLNENQAALDRVAFKLRIAALLEANYETLRSELSAMAVDTPHQCLLVGAALLNELRGFSHEFAGEKRRVISFFIKRSLRNTQA
;
A
#
# COMPACT_ATOMS: atom_id res chain seq x y z
N MET A 1 28.58 23.98 -17.16
CA MET A 1 28.17 23.17 -15.99
C MET A 1 28.00 21.74 -16.47
N THR A 2 28.67 20.81 -15.79
CA THR A 2 28.92 19.42 -16.20
C THR A 2 27.65 18.59 -16.20
N GLN A 3 27.34 17.93 -17.33
CA GLN A 3 26.16 17.06 -17.51
C GLN A 3 25.97 16.03 -16.38
N GLY A 4 27.05 15.58 -15.73
CA GLY A 4 26.99 14.68 -14.58
C GLY A 4 26.31 15.27 -13.34
N ILE A 5 26.48 16.57 -13.06
CA ILE A 5 25.84 17.23 -11.91
C ILE A 5 24.32 17.34 -12.14
N GLN A 6 23.90 17.64 -13.37
CA GLN A 6 22.48 17.72 -13.72
C GLN A 6 21.77 16.37 -13.60
N HIS A 7 22.43 15.28 -13.98
CA HIS A 7 21.89 13.92 -13.83
C HIS A 7 21.66 13.56 -12.35
N LEU A 8 22.66 13.82 -11.50
CA LEU A 8 22.55 13.58 -10.06
C LEU A 8 21.44 14.41 -9.41
N LEU A 9 21.26 15.66 -9.83
CA LEU A 9 20.17 16.51 -9.36
C LEU A 9 18.78 15.95 -9.78
N ASN A 10 18.65 15.47 -11.01
CA ASN A 10 17.40 14.86 -11.48
C ASN A 10 17.07 13.56 -10.74
N GLU A 11 18.07 12.71 -10.47
CA GLU A 11 17.90 11.49 -9.68
C GLU A 11 17.50 11.79 -8.23
N ASN A 12 18.12 12.80 -7.62
CA ASN A 12 17.79 13.24 -6.28
C ASN A 12 16.35 13.81 -6.21
N GLN A 13 15.94 14.60 -7.20
CA GLN A 13 14.57 15.10 -7.27
C GLN A 13 13.56 13.96 -7.39
N ALA A 14 13.81 13.00 -8.28
CA ALA A 14 12.94 11.82 -8.43
C ALA A 14 12.89 10.97 -7.16
N ALA A 15 14.01 10.84 -6.43
CA ALA A 15 14.05 10.16 -5.13
C ALA A 15 13.22 10.90 -4.07
N LEU A 16 13.35 12.23 -3.99
CA LEU A 16 12.56 13.07 -3.09
C LEU A 16 11.07 13.00 -3.39
N ASP A 17 10.68 13.04 -4.66
CA ASP A 17 9.27 12.93 -5.07
C ASP A 17 8.68 11.57 -4.65
N ARG A 18 9.45 10.48 -4.80
CA ARG A 18 9.05 9.15 -4.33
C ARG A 18 8.90 9.09 -2.81
N VAL A 19 9.76 9.76 -2.06
CA VAL A 19 9.66 9.84 -0.59
C VAL A 19 8.44 10.65 -0.17
N ALA A 20 8.23 11.83 -0.77
CA ALA A 20 7.06 12.67 -0.52
C ALA A 20 5.74 11.93 -0.82
N PHE A 21 5.70 11.20 -1.94
CA PHE A 21 4.55 10.36 -2.27
C PHE A 21 4.29 9.27 -1.22
N LYS A 22 5.34 8.55 -0.80
CA LYS A 22 5.22 7.53 0.27
C LYS A 22 4.76 8.13 1.59
N LEU A 23 5.28 9.28 1.99
CA LEU A 23 4.85 9.97 3.21
C LEU A 23 3.37 10.35 3.14
N ARG A 24 2.88 10.77 1.97
CA ARG A 24 1.46 11.07 1.76
C ARG A 24 0.58 9.83 1.87
N ILE A 25 1.01 8.70 1.28
CA ILE A 25 0.33 7.41 1.44
C ILE A 25 0.30 6.98 2.91
N ALA A 26 1.41 7.16 3.63
CA ALA A 26 1.48 6.85 5.06
C ALA A 26 0.49 7.68 5.88
N ALA A 27 0.45 9.00 5.68
CA ALA A 27 -0.47 9.89 6.38
C ALA A 27 -1.94 9.53 6.09
N LEU A 28 -2.27 9.22 4.84
CA LEU A 28 -3.62 8.78 4.45
C LEU A 28 -4.00 7.45 5.10
N LEU A 29 -3.05 6.51 5.16
CA LEU A 29 -3.26 5.21 5.79
C LEU A 29 -3.43 5.31 7.30
N GLU A 30 -2.71 6.20 7.98
CA GLU A 30 -2.93 6.43 9.41
C GLU A 30 -4.29 7.08 9.68
N ALA A 31 -4.66 8.10 8.90
CA ALA A 31 -5.92 8.80 9.07
C ALA A 31 -7.15 7.92 8.81
N ASN A 32 -7.04 6.98 7.85
CA ASN A 32 -8.19 6.22 7.35
C ASN A 32 -8.08 4.70 7.55
N TYR A 33 -7.22 4.24 8.47
CA TYR A 33 -6.95 2.81 8.64
C TYR A 33 -8.20 1.99 8.97
N GLU A 34 -9.02 2.47 9.91
CA GLU A 34 -10.24 1.77 10.33
C GLU A 34 -11.30 1.75 9.21
N THR A 35 -11.40 2.83 8.43
CA THR A 35 -12.26 2.88 7.25
C THR A 35 -11.82 1.84 6.22
N LEU A 36 -10.52 1.78 5.90
CA LEU A 36 -9.95 0.80 4.99
C LEU A 36 -10.22 -0.63 5.46
N ARG A 37 -10.08 -0.90 6.77
CA ARG A 37 -10.38 -2.20 7.37
C ARG A 37 -11.85 -2.59 7.19
N SER A 38 -12.76 -1.65 7.42
CA SER A 38 -14.20 -1.86 7.25
C SER A 38 -14.55 -2.19 5.79
N GLU A 39 -14.03 -1.40 4.85
CA GLU A 39 -14.25 -1.61 3.41
C GLU A 39 -13.68 -2.94 2.92
N LEU A 40 -12.47 -3.32 3.35
CA LEU A 40 -11.89 -4.62 3.02
C LEU A 40 -12.71 -5.78 3.59
N SER A 41 -13.35 -5.60 4.74
CA SER A 41 -14.24 -6.61 5.31
C SER A 41 -15.51 -6.80 4.49
N ALA A 42 -16.13 -5.71 4.03
CA ALA A 42 -17.30 -5.76 3.14
C ALA A 42 -16.92 -6.39 1.79
N MET A 43 -15.87 -5.88 1.14
CA MET A 43 -15.38 -6.41 -0.14
C MET A 43 -14.99 -7.89 -0.06
N ALA A 44 -14.43 -8.36 1.06
CA ALA A 44 -14.07 -9.76 1.19
C ALA A 44 -15.28 -10.72 1.11
N VAL A 45 -16.48 -10.23 1.46
CA VAL A 45 -17.73 -10.98 1.41
C VAL A 45 -18.44 -10.74 0.08
N ASP A 46 -18.65 -9.47 -0.28
CA ASP A 46 -19.53 -9.08 -1.39
C ASP A 46 -18.84 -9.21 -2.75
N THR A 47 -17.56 -8.83 -2.83
CA THR A 47 -16.78 -8.76 -4.08
C THR A 47 -15.36 -9.29 -3.88
N PRO A 48 -15.18 -10.58 -3.57
CA PRO A 48 -13.89 -11.11 -3.11
C PRO A 48 -12.77 -10.93 -4.14
N HIS A 49 -13.05 -10.98 -5.45
CA HIS A 49 -12.04 -10.68 -6.48
C HIS A 49 -11.50 -9.25 -6.41
N GLN A 50 -12.35 -8.25 -6.12
CA GLN A 50 -11.91 -6.86 -5.96
C GLN A 50 -11.07 -6.70 -4.69
N CYS A 51 -11.45 -7.37 -3.60
CA CYS A 51 -10.67 -7.40 -2.37
C CYS A 51 -9.24 -7.93 -2.62
N LEU A 52 -9.09 -8.95 -3.47
CA LEU A 52 -7.76 -9.47 -3.86
C LEU A 52 -6.93 -8.44 -4.61
N LEU A 53 -7.51 -7.75 -5.60
CA LEU A 53 -6.81 -6.74 -6.41
C LEU A 53 -6.36 -5.56 -5.54
N VAL A 54 -7.29 -5.01 -4.75
CA VAL A 54 -7.01 -3.88 -3.85
C VAL A 54 -5.99 -4.28 -2.79
N GLY A 55 -6.16 -5.45 -2.17
CA GLY A 55 -5.23 -5.95 -1.16
C GLY A 55 -3.81 -6.14 -1.72
N ALA A 56 -3.67 -6.70 -2.92
CA ALA A 56 -2.37 -6.88 -3.56
C ALA A 56 -1.68 -5.54 -3.87
N ALA A 57 -2.44 -4.56 -4.39
CA ALA A 57 -1.92 -3.22 -4.64
C ALA A 57 -1.43 -2.56 -3.36
N LEU A 58 -2.22 -2.62 -2.27
CA LEU A 58 -1.84 -2.07 -0.97
C LEU A 58 -0.60 -2.73 -0.39
N LEU A 59 -0.46 -4.06 -0.50
CA LEU A 59 0.76 -4.74 -0.04
C LEU A 59 2.00 -4.31 -0.83
N ASN A 60 1.85 -4.08 -2.14
CA ASN A 60 2.95 -3.62 -2.97
C ASN A 60 3.41 -2.21 -2.56
N GLU A 61 2.46 -1.29 -2.38
CA GLU A 61 2.75 0.07 -1.89
C GLU A 61 3.40 0.03 -0.50
N LEU A 62 2.90 -0.84 0.38
CA LEU A 62 3.43 -0.99 1.73
C LEU A 62 4.83 -1.58 1.77
N ARG A 63 5.34 -2.24 0.72
CA ARG A 63 6.63 -2.93 0.70
C ARG A 63 7.81 -2.01 1.05
N GLY A 64 7.71 -0.73 0.70
CA GLY A 64 8.75 0.26 0.93
C GLY A 64 8.79 0.89 2.33
N PHE A 65 7.89 0.52 3.24
CA PHE A 65 7.79 1.10 4.59
C PHE A 65 8.44 0.23 5.67
N SER A 66 8.78 0.84 6.80
CA SER A 66 9.34 0.13 7.95
C SER A 66 8.32 -0.85 8.56
N HIS A 67 8.84 -1.85 9.29
CA HIS A 67 7.97 -2.81 9.99
C HIS A 67 7.13 -2.14 11.08
N GLU A 68 7.70 -1.17 11.80
CA GLU A 68 7.03 -0.42 12.86
C GLU A 68 5.79 0.32 12.34
N PHE A 69 5.88 0.92 11.15
CA PHE A 69 4.77 1.67 10.55
C PHE A 69 3.71 0.76 9.87
N ALA A 70 4.18 -0.22 9.08
CA ALA A 70 3.32 -0.98 8.18
C ALA A 70 3.00 -2.40 8.65
N GLY A 71 3.61 -2.88 9.73
CA GLY A 71 3.54 -4.29 10.16
C GLY A 71 2.11 -4.76 10.39
N GLU A 72 1.34 -4.02 11.17
CA GLU A 72 -0.07 -4.32 11.45
C GLU A 72 -0.92 -4.23 10.18
N LYS A 73 -0.76 -3.14 9.41
CA LYS A 73 -1.50 -2.88 8.17
C LYS A 73 -1.32 -4.02 7.18
N ARG A 74 -0.08 -4.48 6.98
CA ARG A 74 0.25 -5.64 6.14
C ARG A 74 -0.43 -6.92 6.63
N ARG A 75 -0.48 -7.16 7.94
CA ARG A 75 -1.14 -8.34 8.51
C ARG A 75 -2.65 -8.32 8.25
N VAL A 76 -3.30 -7.17 8.46
CA VAL A 76 -4.75 -7.00 8.23
C VAL A 76 -5.09 -7.17 6.75
N ILE A 77 -4.34 -6.52 5.86
CA ILE A 77 -4.55 -6.68 4.41
C ILE A 77 -4.35 -8.14 3.98
N SER A 78 -3.29 -8.79 4.47
CA SER A 78 -3.01 -10.20 4.17
C SER A 78 -4.11 -11.13 4.68
N PHE A 79 -4.74 -10.81 5.82
CA PHE A 79 -5.88 -11.56 6.33
C PHE A 79 -7.07 -11.49 5.36
N PHE A 80 -7.41 -10.30 4.87
CA PHE A 80 -8.52 -10.14 3.94
C PHE A 80 -8.26 -10.82 2.59
N ILE A 81 -7.04 -10.73 2.05
CA ILE A 81 -6.64 -11.49 0.85
C ILE A 81 -6.87 -13.00 1.05
N LYS A 82 -6.39 -13.56 2.16
CA LYS A 82 -6.58 -14.99 2.47
C LYS A 82 -8.05 -15.36 2.63
N ARG A 83 -8.86 -14.48 3.24
CA ARG A 83 -10.30 -14.68 3.38
C ARG A 83 -10.99 -14.67 2.02
N SER A 84 -10.70 -13.70 1.17
CA SER A 84 -11.27 -13.57 -0.17
C SER A 84 -10.88 -14.74 -1.08
N LEU A 85 -9.63 -15.22 -1.02
CA LEU A 85 -9.21 -16.42 -1.76
C LEU A 85 -10.09 -17.63 -1.40
N ARG A 86 -10.34 -17.85 -0.09
CA ARG A 86 -11.24 -18.93 0.35
C ARG A 86 -12.65 -18.75 -0.17
N ASN A 87 -13.17 -17.53 -0.17
CA ASN A 87 -14.51 -17.23 -0.68
C ASN A 87 -14.64 -17.40 -2.20
N THR A 88 -13.56 -17.23 -2.98
CA THR A 88 -13.56 -17.50 -4.43
C THR A 88 -13.39 -18.97 -4.79
N GLN A 89 -13.00 -19.80 -3.83
CA GLN A 89 -12.76 -21.25 -4.01
C GLN A 89 -13.92 -22.12 -3.49
N ALA A 90 -14.88 -21.51 -2.79
CA ALA A 90 -16.09 -22.13 -2.25
C ALA A 90 -17.25 -21.96 -3.24
#